data_AF-A0A7H0GGK4-F1
#
_entry.id   AF-A0A7H0GGK4-F1
#
_cell.length_a   1.000
_cell.length_b   1.000
_cell.length_c   1.000
_cell.angle_alpha   90.00
_cell.angle_beta   90.00
_cell.angle_gamma   90.00
#
_symmetry.space_group_name_H-M   'P 1'
#
loop_
_entity.id
_entity.type
_entity.pdbx_description
1 polymer ?
#
loop_
_entity_poly.entity_id
_entity_poly.type
_entity_poly.pdbx_seq_one_letter_code
_entity_poly.pdbx_strand_id
1 'polypeptide(L)'
;MQMNLRTLIAILIAPLFPAMLLISLSLITNASRSGLGVGVFASIFFGYIGFFLFGVPSIFILQKNNLLTVLNLALCASIFGVLVYGVFLFLFSLMMGVSVKMESLGKVFVGGVLGAGIAFFYGLIAGVRFK
;
A
#
# COMPACT_ATOMS: atom_id res chain seq x y z
N MET A 1 24.01 -10.51 -1.32
CA MET A 1 22.81 -9.71 -1.63
C MET A 1 23.18 -8.24 -1.51
N GLN A 2 23.54 -7.56 -2.60
CA GLN A 2 23.78 -6.11 -2.56
C GLN A 2 22.51 -5.41 -3.04
N MET A 3 21.58 -5.15 -2.12
CA MET A 3 20.48 -4.25 -2.41
C MET A 3 21.05 -2.84 -2.49
N ASN A 4 20.90 -2.20 -3.64
CA ASN A 4 21.43 -0.87 -3.85
C ASN A 4 20.80 0.11 -2.85
N LEU A 5 21.59 1.02 -2.26
CA LEU A 5 21.15 1.92 -1.19
C LEU A 5 19.88 2.70 -1.58
N ARG A 6 19.80 3.10 -2.86
CA ARG A 6 18.63 3.78 -3.45
C ARG A 6 17.36 2.94 -3.35
N THR A 7 17.45 1.64 -3.61
CA THR A 7 16.31 0.71 -3.56
C THR A 7 15.85 0.50 -2.12
N LEU A 8 16.79 0.40 -1.17
CA LEU A 8 16.47 0.29 0.25
C LEU A 8 15.72 1.53 0.77
N ILE A 9 16.20 2.72 0.41
CA ILE A 9 15.56 3.98 0.79
C ILE A 9 14.15 4.08 0.19
N ALA A 10 13.99 3.77 -1.10
CA ALA A 10 12.68 3.79 -1.75
C ALA A 10 11.68 2.85 -1.06
N ILE A 11 12.14 1.67 -0.68
CA ILE A 11 11.33 0.67 0.01
C ILE A 11 10.94 1.10 1.44
N LEU A 12 11.83 1.78 2.16
CA LEU A 12 11.55 2.30 3.50
C LEU A 12 10.60 3.50 3.49
N ILE A 13 10.63 4.30 2.42
CA ILE A 13 9.79 5.51 2.27
C ILE A 13 8.41 5.15 1.71
N ALA A 14 8.29 4.12 0.86
CA ALA A 14 7.02 3.75 0.23
C ALA A 14 5.84 3.56 1.22
N PRO A 15 6.00 2.94 2.40
CA PRO A 15 4.93 2.81 3.39
C PRO A 15 4.44 4.14 3.99
N LEU A 16 5.20 5.23 3.86
CA LEU A 16 4.80 6.58 4.32
C LEU A 16 3.90 7.28 3.30
N PHE A 17 3.92 6.84 2.04
CA PHE A 17 3.20 7.50 0.95
C PHE A 17 1.67 7.62 1.19
N PRO A 18 0.97 6.58 1.70
CA PRO A 18 -0.45 6.70 2.03
C PRO A 18 -0.73 7.77 3.09
N ALA A 19 0.12 7.90 4.09
CA ALA A 19 -0.01 8.92 5.13
C ALA A 19 0.22 10.33 4.58
N MET A 20 1.21 10.50 3.69
CA MET A 20 1.44 11.77 2.98
C MET A 20 0.23 12.15 2.11
N LEU A 21 -0.35 11.19 1.38
CA LEU A 21 -1.56 11.41 0.59
C LEU A 21 -2.74 11.88 1.44
N LEU A 22 -2.98 11.27 2.61
CA LEU A 22 -4.05 11.69 3.52
C LEU A 22 -3.85 13.13 4.01
N ILE A 23 -2.62 13.51 4.34
CA ILE A 23 -2.29 14.89 4.74
C ILE A 23 -2.57 15.84 3.58
N SER A 24 -2.06 15.56 2.37
CA SER A 24 -2.28 16.39 1.19
C SER A 24 -3.75 16.55 0.84
N LEU A 25 -4.52 15.45 0.85
CA LEU A 25 -5.96 15.49 0.60
C LEU A 25 -6.71 16.35 1.61
N SER A 26 -6.35 16.26 2.89
CA SER A 26 -6.99 17.09 3.93
C SER A 26 -6.70 18.58 3.76
N LEU A 27 -5.49 18.93 3.30
CA LEU A 27 -5.10 20.31 3.03
C LEU A 27 -5.85 20.89 1.83
N ILE A 28 -6.07 20.08 0.78
CA ILE A 28 -6.78 20.48 -0.44
C ILE A 28 -8.29 20.60 -0.20
N THR A 29 -8.88 19.65 0.55
CA THR A 29 -10.34 19.56 0.71
C THR A 29 -10.88 20.37 1.90
N ASN A 30 -10.01 20.99 2.71
CA ASN A 30 -10.37 21.60 4.00
C ASN A 30 -11.23 20.68 4.88
N ALA A 31 -11.06 19.36 4.74
CA ALA A 31 -11.82 18.38 5.50
C ALA A 31 -11.54 18.54 7.00
N SER A 32 -12.55 18.21 7.81
CA SER A 32 -12.42 18.24 9.28
C SER A 32 -11.15 17.50 9.72
N ARG A 33 -10.31 18.19 10.50
CA ARG A 33 -9.07 17.63 11.04
C ARG A 33 -9.30 16.66 12.19
N SER A 34 -10.56 16.55 12.67
CA SER A 34 -10.91 15.59 13.71
C SER A 34 -10.69 14.15 13.20
N GLY A 35 -9.79 13.42 13.84
CA GLY A 35 -9.44 12.04 13.47
C GLY A 35 -8.33 11.90 12.43
N LEU A 36 -7.80 12.99 11.85
CA LEU A 36 -6.71 12.93 10.89
C LEU A 36 -5.44 12.33 11.50
N GLY A 37 -5.11 12.70 12.74
CA GLY A 37 -3.95 12.13 13.45
C GLY A 37 -4.05 10.62 13.66
N VAL A 38 -5.25 10.12 13.97
CA VAL A 38 -5.51 8.67 14.11
C VAL A 38 -5.39 7.97 12.77
N GLY A 39 -5.95 8.56 11.69
CA GLY A 39 -5.84 8.02 10.34
C GLY A 39 -4.40 7.98 9.81
N VAL A 40 -3.62 9.02 10.08
CA VAL A 40 -2.19 9.09 9.72
C VAL A 40 -1.38 8.06 10.51
N PHE A 41 -1.55 8.01 11.83
CA PHE A 41 -0.84 7.05 12.69
C PHE A 41 -1.16 5.61 12.30
N ALA A 42 -2.43 5.29 12.12
CA ALA A 42 -2.86 3.97 11.67
C ALA A 42 -2.31 3.64 10.29
N SER A 43 -2.31 4.59 9.35
CA SER A 43 -1.78 4.36 8.00
C SER A 43 -0.28 4.08 8.00
N ILE A 44 0.50 4.78 8.82
CA ILE A 44 1.94 4.51 8.99
C ILE A 44 2.14 3.14 9.63
N PHE A 45 1.46 2.88 10.74
CA PHE A 45 1.62 1.64 11.50
C PHE A 45 1.25 0.39 10.68
N PHE A 46 0.07 0.38 10.08
CA PHE A 46 -0.38 -0.73 9.23
C PHE A 46 0.40 -0.80 7.91
N GLY A 47 0.86 0.34 7.37
CA GLY A 47 1.73 0.38 6.20
C GLY A 47 3.05 -0.35 6.42
N TYR A 48 3.75 -0.06 7.54
CA TYR A 48 4.99 -0.77 7.88
C TYR A 48 4.76 -2.23 8.24
N ILE A 49 3.70 -2.55 9.01
CA ILE A 49 3.38 -3.94 9.35
C ILE A 49 3.10 -4.75 8.09
N GLY A 50 2.26 -4.25 7.18
CA GLY A 50 1.98 -4.91 5.91
C GLY A 50 3.24 -5.06 5.06
N PHE A 51 4.10 -4.05 5.05
CA PHE A 51 5.37 -4.10 4.35
C PHE A 51 6.33 -5.18 4.91
N PHE A 52 6.48 -5.28 6.23
CA PHE A 52 7.34 -6.31 6.83
C PHE A 52 6.76 -7.73 6.70
N LEU A 53 5.43 -7.88 6.85
CA LEU A 53 4.77 -9.18 6.79
C LEU A 53 4.65 -9.73 5.37
N PHE A 54 4.37 -8.86 4.40
CA PHE A 54 4.09 -9.29 3.02
C PHE A 54 5.07 -8.71 2.01
N GLY A 55 5.45 -7.44 2.13
CA GLY A 55 6.36 -6.76 1.20
C GLY A 55 7.76 -7.38 1.16
N VAL A 56 8.43 -7.52 2.31
CA VAL A 56 9.78 -8.09 2.39
C VAL A 56 9.82 -9.55 1.90
N PRO A 57 8.92 -10.45 2.33
CA PRO A 57 8.89 -11.81 1.79
C PRO A 57 8.59 -11.85 0.29
N SER A 58 7.70 -10.99 -0.22
CA SER A 58 7.39 -10.90 -1.65
C SER A 58 8.62 -10.55 -2.47
N ILE A 59 9.39 -9.54 -2.05
CA ILE A 59 10.64 -9.14 -2.72
C ILE A 59 11.62 -10.32 -2.73
N PHE A 60 11.79 -10.99 -1.59
CA PHE A 60 12.73 -12.11 -1.48
C PHE A 60 12.34 -13.29 -2.37
N ILE A 61 11.06 -13.68 -2.38
CA ILE A 61 10.55 -14.78 -3.20
C ILE A 61 10.65 -14.44 -4.69
N LEU A 62 10.26 -13.23 -5.09
CA LEU A 62 10.34 -12.77 -6.48
C LEU A 62 11.80 -12.71 -6.97
N GLN A 63 12.72 -12.24 -6.12
CA GLN A 63 14.14 -12.19 -6.45
C GLN A 63 14.75 -13.59 -6.54
N LYS A 64 14.43 -14.50 -5.61
CA LYS A 64 14.90 -15.90 -5.64
C LYS A 64 14.50 -16.62 -6.92
N ASN A 65 13.34 -16.30 -7.47
CA ASN A 65 12.81 -16.91 -8.69
C ASN A 65 13.20 -16.15 -9.98
N ASN A 66 14.04 -15.10 -9.91
CA ASN A 66 14.34 -14.20 -11.04
C ASN A 66 13.09 -13.55 -11.68
N LEU A 67 12.03 -13.38 -10.90
CA LEU A 67 10.76 -12.77 -11.30
C LEU A 67 10.58 -11.34 -10.76
N LEU A 68 11.66 -10.72 -10.26
CA LEU A 68 11.62 -9.37 -9.70
C LEU A 68 11.49 -8.32 -10.82
N THR A 69 10.26 -8.10 -11.25
CA THR A 69 9.88 -7.02 -12.15
C THR A 69 9.02 -6.00 -11.41
N VAL A 70 9.01 -4.74 -11.87
CA VAL A 70 8.11 -3.71 -11.33
C VAL A 70 6.65 -4.19 -11.39
N LEU A 71 6.29 -4.90 -12.45
CA LEU A 71 4.96 -5.47 -12.65
C LEU A 71 4.59 -6.50 -11.57
N ASN A 72 5.45 -7.50 -11.35
CA ASN A 72 5.17 -8.57 -10.39
C ASN A 72 5.17 -8.03 -8.95
N LEU A 73 6.07 -7.09 -8.66
CA LEU A 73 6.11 -6.42 -7.37
C LEU A 73 4.83 -5.61 -7.13
N ALA A 74 4.35 -4.88 -8.14
CA ALA A 74 3.10 -4.12 -8.05
C ALA A 74 1.86 -5.01 -7.90
N LEU A 75 1.80 -6.15 -8.60
CA LEU A 75 0.71 -7.12 -8.46
C LEU A 75 0.69 -7.73 -7.06
N CYS A 76 1.82 -8.18 -6.54
CA CYS A 76 1.93 -8.65 -5.16
C CYS A 76 1.52 -7.55 -4.17
N ALA A 77 2.04 -6.32 -4.34
CA ALA A 77 1.73 -5.20 -3.47
C ALA A 77 0.25 -4.83 -3.48
N SER A 78 -0.43 -4.89 -4.63
CA SER A 78 -1.87 -4.63 -4.73
C SER A 78 -2.68 -5.72 -4.00
N ILE A 79 -2.39 -7.00 -4.25
CA ILE A 79 -3.11 -8.12 -3.62
C ILE A 79 -2.94 -8.09 -2.10
N PHE A 80 -1.69 -8.00 -1.63
CA PHE A 80 -1.42 -7.94 -0.19
C PHE A 80 -1.89 -6.63 0.44
N GLY A 81 -1.81 -5.52 -0.29
CA GLY A 81 -2.33 -4.22 0.13
C GLY A 81 -3.83 -4.24 0.39
N VAL A 82 -4.61 -4.83 -0.53
CA VAL A 82 -6.07 -5.00 -0.35
C VAL A 82 -6.38 -5.87 0.86
N LEU A 83 -5.63 -6.96 1.06
CA LEU A 83 -5.80 -7.83 2.24
C LEU A 83 -5.50 -7.08 3.55
N VAL A 84 -4.34 -6.42 3.65
CA VAL A 84 -3.94 -5.67 4.85
C VAL A 84 -4.92 -4.54 5.14
N TYR A 85 -5.35 -3.81 4.12
CA TYR A 85 -6.31 -2.72 4.28
C TYR A 85 -7.71 -3.22 4.66
N GLY A 86 -8.13 -4.36 4.13
CA GLY A 86 -9.38 -5.03 4.51
C GLY A 86 -9.38 -5.42 5.99
N VAL A 87 -8.30 -6.04 6.47
CA VAL A 87 -8.13 -6.38 7.90
C VAL A 87 -8.12 -5.11 8.76
N PHE A 88 -7.42 -4.06 8.31
CA PHE A 88 -7.41 -2.77 9.01
C PHE A 88 -8.81 -2.17 9.16
N LEU A 89 -9.58 -2.08 8.07
CA LEU A 89 -10.95 -1.56 8.11
C LEU A 89 -11.86 -2.37 9.03
N PHE A 90 -11.71 -3.70 9.02
CA PHE A 90 -12.46 -4.58 9.90
C PHE A 90 -12.13 -4.33 11.37
N LEU A 91 -10.84 -4.26 11.73
CA LEU A 91 -10.41 -3.95 13.10
C LEU A 91 -10.83 -2.55 13.53
N PHE A 92 -10.70 -1.55 12.65
CA PHE A 92 -11.11 -0.17 12.91
C PHE A 92 -12.63 -0.06 13.14
N SER A 93 -13.43 -0.81 12.38
CA SER A 93 -14.87 -0.92 12.57
C SER A 93 -15.25 -1.53 13.92
N LEU A 94 -14.56 -2.61 14.33
CA LEU A 94 -14.76 -3.21 15.65
C LEU A 94 -14.42 -2.22 16.77
N MET A 95 -13.34 -1.46 16.64
CA MET A 95 -12.92 -0.47 17.64
C MET A 95 -13.89 0.72 17.73
N MET A 96 -14.46 1.17 16.61
CA MET A 96 -15.38 2.30 16.56
C MET A 96 -16.84 1.90 16.83
N GLY A 97 -17.15 0.60 16.92
CA GLY A 97 -18.52 0.09 17.04
C GLY A 97 -19.41 0.40 15.82
N VAL A 98 -18.81 0.69 14.67
CA VAL A 98 -19.51 1.10 13.44
C VAL A 98 -19.52 -0.07 12.47
N SER A 99 -20.68 -0.48 11.95
CA SER A 99 -20.76 -1.56 10.96
C SER A 99 -20.09 -1.18 9.63
N VAL A 100 -19.13 -1.98 9.14
CA VAL A 100 -18.59 -1.82 7.77
C VAL A 100 -19.72 -2.07 6.76
N LYS A 101 -20.12 -1.04 6.01
CA LYS A 101 -21.04 -1.22 4.88
C LYS A 101 -20.31 -1.94 3.74
N MET A 102 -20.98 -2.89 3.08
CA MET A 102 -20.46 -3.59 1.89
C MET A 102 -20.00 -2.63 0.78
N GLU A 103 -20.66 -1.48 0.63
CA GLU A 103 -20.21 -0.41 -0.30
C GLU A 103 -18.80 0.10 0.00
N SER A 104 -18.41 0.18 1.28
CA SER A 104 -17.08 0.63 1.68
C SER A 104 -16.02 -0.40 1.29
N LEU A 105 -16.32 -1.70 1.39
CA LEU A 105 -15.44 -2.78 0.92
C LEU A 105 -15.31 -2.79 -0.60
N GLY A 106 -16.42 -2.54 -1.32
CA GLY A 106 -16.40 -2.39 -2.78
C GLY A 106 -15.49 -1.25 -3.24
N LYS A 107 -15.51 -0.11 -2.55
CA LYS A 107 -14.62 1.04 -2.84
C LYS A 107 -13.14 0.71 -2.63
N VAL A 108 -12.81 -0.07 -1.61
CA VAL A 108 -11.43 -0.53 -1.38
C VAL A 108 -10.96 -1.45 -2.48
N PHE A 109 -11.81 -2.40 -2.89
CA PHE A 109 -11.48 -3.33 -3.96
C PHE A 109 -11.26 -2.59 -5.29
N VAL A 110 -12.16 -1.67 -5.64
CA VAL A 110 -12.03 -0.80 -6.82
C VAL A 110 -10.76 0.04 -6.76
N GLY A 111 -10.43 0.61 -5.59
CA GLY A 111 -9.18 1.33 -5.38
C GLY A 111 -7.94 0.45 -5.60
N GLY A 112 -7.94 -0.78 -5.09
CA GLY A 112 -6.87 -1.75 -5.29
C GLY A 112 -6.68 -2.16 -6.75
N VAL A 113 -7.79 -2.38 -7.47
CA VAL A 113 -7.79 -2.70 -8.91
C VAL A 113 -7.28 -1.52 -9.75
N LEU A 114 -7.73 -0.29 -9.45
CA LEU A 114 -7.23 0.90 -10.12
C LEU A 114 -5.73 1.12 -9.87
N GLY A 115 -5.29 0.93 -8.63
CA GLY A 115 -3.87 1.00 -8.27
C GLY A 115 -3.03 -0.05 -9.01
N ALA A 116 -3.52 -1.29 -9.10
CA ALA A 116 -2.88 -2.34 -9.89
C ALA A 116 -2.82 -1.99 -11.38
N GLY A 117 -3.90 -1.42 -11.93
CA GLY A 117 -3.98 -0.99 -13.32
C GLY A 117 -2.96 0.09 -13.66
N ILE A 118 -2.85 1.14 -12.84
CA ILE A 118 -1.85 2.21 -13.03
C ILE A 118 -0.44 1.63 -12.95
N ALA A 119 -0.18 0.75 -11.98
CA ALA A 119 1.13 0.12 -11.84
C ALA A 119 1.46 -0.84 -12.98
N PHE A 120 0.45 -1.47 -13.59
CA PHE A 120 0.59 -2.29 -14.80
C PHE A 120 1.02 -1.46 -15.99
N PHE A 121 0.33 -0.34 -16.28
CA PHE A 121 0.71 0.58 -17.35
C PHE A 121 2.09 1.19 -17.13
N TYR A 122 2.40 1.61 -15.89
CA TYR A 122 3.72 2.13 -15.56
C TYR A 122 4.80 1.05 -15.69
N GLY A 123 4.55 -0.17 -15.24
CA GLY A 123 5.47 -1.30 -15.39
C GLY A 123 5.74 -1.67 -16.85
N LEU A 124 4.72 -1.60 -17.71
CA LEU A 124 4.85 -1.78 -19.15
C LEU A 124 5.68 -0.68 -19.81
N ILE A 125 5.39 0.59 -19.51
CA ILE A 125 6.08 1.75 -20.09
C ILE A 125 7.53 1.82 -19.61
N ALA A 126 7.76 1.59 -18.33
CA ALA A 126 9.07 1.77 -17.73
C ALA A 126 10.05 0.67 -18.16
N GLY A 127 9.59 -0.50 -18.63
CA GLY A 127 10.46 -1.60 -19.07
C GLY A 127 11.48 -2.07 -18.00
N VAL A 128 11.28 -1.69 -16.74
CA VAL A 128 12.27 -1.84 -15.67
C VAL A 128 12.25 -3.28 -15.16
N ARG A 129 13.21 -4.06 -15.65
CA ARG A 129 13.66 -5.27 -14.96
C ARG A 129 14.67 -4.83 -13.90
N PHE A 130 14.44 -5.20 -12.64
CA PHE A 130 15.49 -5.11 -11.63
C PHE A 130 16.49 -6.23 -11.93
N LYS A 131 17.54 -5.92 -12.71
CA LYS A 131 18.74 -6.76 -12.81
C LYS A 131 19.60 -6.54 -11.58
#